data_AF-A0A1H0FRD5-F1
#
_entry.id   AF-A0A1H0FRD5-F1
#
_cell.length_a   1.000
_cell.length_b   1.000
_cell.length_c   1.000
_cell.angle_alpha   90.00
_cell.angle_beta   90.00
_cell.angle_gamma   90.00
#
_symmetry.space_group_name_H-M   'P 1'
#
loop_
_entity.id
_entity.type
_entity.pdbx_description
1 polymer ?
#
loop_
_entity_poly.entity_id
_entity_poly.type
_entity_poly.pdbx_seq_one_letter_code
_entity_poly.pdbx_strand_id
1 'polypeptide(L)'
;MHLFCRTRASFSIDREPSEVLVALHRFLDALTVLQSHLGTLIPIAGPPSPSEYEELLTIADALAGRPAPLRFQALTATVRAGHLGSFLSKIPEIAAGITISHGDYPLTLFGRDYAVPGLAMRSPKTVLVNRAELIAIVAMQNAECEARFEPEPGTSFLLVRGVDSKDRLAE
;
A
#
# COMPACT_ATOMS: atom_id res chain seq x y z
N MET A 1 -2.66 35.15 -31.93
CA MET A 1 -3.45 34.06 -32.54
C MET A 1 -3.36 32.87 -31.60
N HIS A 2 -4.33 32.72 -30.70
CA HIS A 2 -4.31 31.71 -29.64
C HIS A 2 -4.86 30.37 -30.15
N LEU A 3 -4.03 29.33 -30.21
CA LEU A 3 -4.50 27.95 -30.31
C LEU A 3 -4.83 27.45 -28.91
N PHE A 4 -6.13 27.40 -28.59
CA PHE A 4 -6.64 26.61 -27.47
C PHE A 4 -6.83 25.18 -27.96
N CYS A 5 -5.91 24.27 -27.60
CA CYS A 5 -6.11 22.84 -27.77
C CYS A 5 -7.02 22.35 -26.64
N ARG A 6 -8.33 22.25 -26.90
CA ARG A 6 -9.28 21.53 -26.02
C ARG A 6 -9.08 20.03 -26.25
N THR A 7 -8.25 19.39 -25.44
CA THR A 7 -8.23 17.94 -25.36
C THR A 7 -9.37 17.51 -24.44
N ARG A 8 -10.45 17.00 -25.02
CA ARG A 8 -11.56 16.36 -24.30
C ARG A 8 -11.00 15.15 -23.55
N ALA A 9 -11.12 15.15 -22.22
CA ALA A 9 -10.98 13.94 -21.44
C ALA A 9 -12.20 13.05 -21.75
N SER A 10 -11.97 11.89 -22.37
CA SER A 10 -13.01 10.85 -22.50
C SER A 10 -12.89 9.90 -21.33
N PHE A 11 -13.78 10.04 -20.36
CA PHE A 11 -14.14 8.94 -19.46
C PHE A 11 -14.99 7.97 -20.28
N SER A 12 -14.71 6.66 -20.24
CA SER A 12 -15.56 5.67 -20.92
C SER A 12 -16.96 5.68 -20.29
N ILE A 13 -17.95 6.10 -21.07
CA ILE A 13 -19.34 6.27 -20.64
C ILE A 13 -20.08 4.95 -20.84
N ASP A 14 -19.87 4.00 -19.93
CA ASP A 14 -20.82 2.89 -19.68
C ASP A 14 -21.49 3.03 -18.30
N ARG A 15 -21.34 4.21 -17.66
CA ARG A 15 -21.87 4.51 -16.31
C ARG A 15 -22.87 5.65 -16.35
N GLU A 16 -23.84 5.59 -15.43
CA GLU A 16 -24.79 6.66 -15.16
C GLU A 16 -24.03 7.98 -14.85
N PRO A 17 -24.45 9.14 -15.38
CA PRO A 17 -23.78 10.43 -15.18
C PRO A 17 -23.56 10.82 -13.70
N SER A 18 -24.42 10.32 -12.81
CA SER A 18 -24.33 10.49 -11.37
C SER A 18 -23.11 9.80 -10.76
N GLU A 19 -22.77 8.59 -11.22
CA GLU A 19 -21.62 7.83 -10.73
C GLU A 19 -20.30 8.49 -11.09
N VAL A 20 -20.23 9.11 -12.27
CA VAL A 20 -19.05 9.85 -12.74
C VAL A 20 -18.79 11.07 -11.86
N LEU A 21 -19.84 11.82 -11.51
CA LEU A 21 -19.72 12.97 -10.61
C LEU A 21 -19.28 12.56 -9.21
N VAL A 22 -19.82 11.45 -8.68
CA VAL A 22 -19.42 10.91 -7.38
C VAL A 22 -17.95 10.48 -7.38
N ALA A 23 -17.50 9.78 -8.43
CA ALA A 23 -16.11 9.37 -8.56
C ALA A 23 -15.16 10.57 -8.67
N LEU A 24 -15.53 11.60 -9.44
CA LEU A 24 -14.73 12.82 -9.56
C LEU A 24 -14.65 13.57 -8.22
N HIS A 25 -15.74 13.65 -7.47
CA HIS A 25 -15.73 14.30 -6.16
C HIS A 25 -14.79 13.57 -5.18
N ARG A 26 -14.90 12.24 -5.12
CA ARG A 26 -14.01 11.39 -4.29
C ARG A 26 -12.55 11.56 -4.68
N PHE A 27 -12.25 11.65 -5.97
CA PHE A 27 -10.89 11.91 -6.46
C PHE A 27 -10.34 13.23 -5.92
N LEU A 28 -11.11 14.31 -6.04
CA LEU A 28 -10.68 15.65 -5.63
C LEU A 28 -10.51 15.75 -4.11
N ASP A 29 -11.39 15.12 -3.34
CA ASP A 29 -11.27 15.05 -1.87
C ASP A 29 -10.00 14.32 -1.46
N ALA A 30 -9.73 13.16 -2.06
CA ALA A 30 -8.53 12.38 -1.76
C ALA A 30 -7.24 13.12 -2.16
N LEU A 31 -7.25 13.80 -3.31
CA LEU A 31 -6.15 14.65 -3.73
C LEU A 31 -5.91 15.79 -2.74
N THR A 32 -6.98 16.41 -2.24
CA THR A 32 -6.90 17.49 -1.25
C THR A 32 -6.28 17.01 0.07
N VAL A 33 -6.68 15.82 0.55
CA VAL A 33 -6.09 15.19 1.73
C VAL A 33 -4.59 14.98 1.53
N LEU A 34 -4.19 14.41 0.40
CA LEU A 34 -2.79 14.14 0.11
C LEU A 34 -1.97 15.43 -0.03
N GLN A 35 -2.46 16.42 -0.76
CA GLN A 35 -1.79 17.72 -0.95
C GLN A 35 -1.63 18.47 0.38
N SER A 36 -2.66 18.43 1.24
CA SER A 36 -2.61 19.00 2.59
C SER A 36 -1.57 18.29 3.46
N HIS A 37 -1.55 16.96 3.43
CA HIS A 37 -0.60 16.14 4.19
C HIS A 37 0.85 16.36 3.76
N LEU A 38 1.10 16.46 2.44
CA LEU A 38 2.45 16.70 1.91
C LEU A 38 2.87 18.17 1.95
N GLY A 39 1.95 19.11 2.18
CA GLY A 39 2.21 20.55 2.09
C GLY A 39 2.59 21.01 0.68
N THR A 40 2.22 20.27 -0.37
CA THR A 40 2.55 20.59 -1.76
C THR A 40 1.36 20.37 -2.70
N LEU A 41 1.29 21.20 -3.75
CA LEU A 41 0.34 21.01 -4.83
C LEU A 41 0.81 19.91 -5.77
N ILE A 42 -0.05 18.92 -5.97
CA ILE A 42 0.10 17.86 -6.97
C ILE A 42 -0.56 18.32 -8.28
N PRO A 43 0.19 18.53 -9.37
CA PRO A 43 -0.38 18.96 -10.64
C PRO A 43 -1.08 17.79 -11.35
N ILE A 44 -2.29 18.04 -11.84
CA ILE A 44 -3.06 17.07 -12.62
C ILE A 44 -2.62 17.16 -14.08
N ALA A 45 -1.91 16.15 -14.57
CA ALA A 45 -1.44 16.09 -15.96
C ALA A 45 -2.44 15.44 -16.94
N GLY A 46 -3.52 14.87 -16.41
CA GLY A 46 -4.53 14.15 -17.18
C GLY A 46 -5.47 13.36 -16.25
N PRO A 47 -6.37 12.53 -16.80
CA PRO A 47 -7.15 11.61 -15.98
C PRO A 47 -6.22 10.56 -15.34
N PRO A 48 -6.40 10.24 -14.04
CA PRO A 48 -5.64 9.18 -13.41
C PRO A 48 -6.01 7.83 -14.03
N SER A 49 -5.04 6.92 -14.09
CA SER A 49 -5.32 5.51 -14.35
C SER A 49 -6.18 4.91 -13.23
N PRO A 50 -6.89 3.79 -13.49
CA PRO A 50 -7.66 3.12 -12.45
C PRO A 50 -6.82 2.68 -11.23
N SER A 51 -5.54 2.37 -11.43
CA SER A 51 -4.62 2.05 -10.33
C SER A 51 -4.27 3.27 -9.49
N GLU A 52 -3.92 4.40 -10.14
CA GLU A 52 -3.60 5.66 -9.46
C GLU A 52 -4.78 6.22 -8.68
N TYR A 53 -5.98 6.19 -9.28
CA TYR A 53 -7.21 6.65 -8.62
C TYR A 53 -7.43 5.89 -7.30
N GLU A 54 -7.32 4.58 -7.34
CA GLU A 54 -7.62 3.73 -6.20
C GLU A 54 -6.53 3.76 -5.14
N GLU A 55 -5.27 3.80 -5.53
CA GLU A 55 -4.15 3.97 -4.59
C GLU A 55 -4.24 5.31 -3.86
N LEU A 56 -4.61 6.39 -4.57
CA LEU A 56 -4.88 7.68 -3.96
C LEU A 56 -6.03 7.61 -2.94
N LEU A 57 -7.13 6.90 -3.26
CA LEU A 57 -8.22 6.71 -2.30
C LEU A 57 -7.75 5.94 -1.06
N THR A 58 -7.03 4.84 -1.23
CA THR A 58 -6.48 4.04 -0.13
C THR A 58 -5.58 4.88 0.77
N ILE A 59 -4.70 5.70 0.20
CA ILE A 59 -3.82 6.60 0.95
C ILE A 59 -4.62 7.68 1.68
N ALA A 60 -5.57 8.32 1.00
CA ALA A 60 -6.37 9.38 1.61
C ALA A 60 -7.22 8.86 2.78
N ASP A 61 -7.82 7.68 2.65
CA ASP A 61 -8.54 7.03 3.74
C ASP A 61 -7.61 6.72 4.93
N ALA A 62 -6.44 6.13 4.66
CA ALA A 62 -5.46 5.84 5.69
C ALA A 62 -4.97 7.09 6.42
N LEU A 63 -4.67 8.18 5.69
CA LEU A 63 -4.28 9.48 6.24
C LEU A 63 -5.40 10.11 7.07
N ALA A 64 -6.66 9.92 6.68
CA ALA A 64 -7.84 10.33 7.42
C ALA A 64 -8.12 9.46 8.66
N GLY A 65 -7.27 8.47 8.95
CA GLY A 65 -7.41 7.57 10.09
C GLY A 65 -8.38 6.40 9.87
N ARG A 66 -8.83 6.18 8.63
CA ARG A 66 -9.67 5.04 8.25
C ARG A 66 -8.77 3.94 7.67
N PRO A 67 -8.67 2.76 8.30
CA PRO A 67 -7.92 1.65 7.72
C PRO A 67 -8.43 1.30 6.33
N ALA A 68 -7.53 1.25 5.34
CA ALA A 68 -7.87 1.03 3.95
C ALA A 68 -7.21 -0.25 3.43
N PRO A 69 -7.92 -1.14 2.71
CA PRO A 69 -7.34 -2.39 2.21
C PRO A 69 -6.30 -2.12 1.13
N LEU A 70 -5.18 -2.83 1.22
CA LEU A 70 -4.15 -2.88 0.19
C LEU A 70 -4.49 -3.95 -0.85
N ARG A 71 -4.02 -3.74 -2.08
CA ARG A 71 -4.39 -4.58 -3.23
C ARG A 71 -3.56 -5.85 -3.37
N PHE A 72 -2.33 -5.85 -2.85
CA PHE A 72 -1.51 -7.03 -2.88
C PHE A 72 -2.00 -8.04 -1.85
N GLN A 73 -1.93 -9.32 -2.23
CA GLN A 73 -2.42 -10.42 -1.41
C GLN A 73 -1.30 -11.10 -0.63
N ALA A 74 -0.04 -10.81 -0.97
CA ALA A 74 1.13 -11.38 -0.33
C ALA A 74 2.21 -10.33 -0.12
N LEU A 75 2.97 -10.50 0.95
CA LEU A 75 4.24 -9.84 1.20
C LEU A 75 5.37 -10.83 1.01
N THR A 76 6.43 -10.40 0.36
CA THR A 76 7.63 -11.21 0.19
C THR A 76 8.79 -10.61 0.97
N ALA A 77 9.58 -11.47 1.59
CA ALA A 77 10.81 -11.08 2.28
C ALA A 77 11.96 -11.96 1.81
N THR A 78 13.03 -11.34 1.31
CA THR A 78 14.24 -12.06 0.93
C THR A 78 15.00 -12.49 2.18
N VAL A 79 15.20 -13.79 2.32
CA VAL A 79 16.01 -14.42 3.36
C VAL A 79 17.38 -14.73 2.78
N ARG A 80 18.42 -14.08 3.30
CA ARG A 80 19.81 -14.29 2.86
C ARG A 80 20.27 -15.71 3.11
N ALA A 81 21.17 -16.20 2.26
CA ALA A 81 21.81 -17.50 2.42
C ALA A 81 22.42 -17.65 3.84
N GLY A 82 22.32 -18.85 4.42
CA GLY A 82 22.77 -19.13 5.79
C GLY A 82 21.89 -18.58 6.93
N HIS A 83 20.92 -17.70 6.65
CA HIS A 83 20.04 -17.13 7.69
C HIS A 83 18.69 -17.83 7.85
N LEU A 84 18.35 -18.76 6.96
CA LEU A 84 17.00 -19.35 6.89
C LEU A 84 16.55 -20.04 8.19
N GLY A 85 17.44 -20.80 8.84
CA GLY A 85 17.11 -21.43 10.13
C GLY A 85 16.79 -20.40 11.23
N SER A 86 17.59 -19.34 11.32
CA SER A 86 17.37 -18.24 12.29
C SER A 86 16.15 -17.38 11.97
N PHE A 87 15.78 -17.30 10.70
CA PHE A 87 14.57 -16.63 10.25
C PHE A 87 13.34 -17.44 10.67
N LEU A 88 13.29 -18.73 10.30
CA LEU A 88 12.15 -19.60 10.58
C LEU A 88 11.86 -19.77 12.08
N SER A 89 12.88 -19.71 12.94
CA SER A 89 12.73 -19.80 14.39
C SER A 89 12.11 -18.55 15.03
N LYS A 90 12.16 -17.40 14.34
CA LYS A 90 11.56 -16.13 14.81
C LYS A 90 10.15 -15.91 14.29
N ILE A 91 9.76 -16.61 13.24
CA ILE A 91 8.40 -16.51 12.67
C ILE A 91 7.50 -17.52 13.40
N PRO A 92 6.38 -17.08 13.99
CA PRO A 92 5.40 -17.98 14.59
C PRO A 92 4.87 -19.01 13.58
N GLU A 93 4.52 -20.21 14.06
CA GLU A 93 3.83 -21.22 13.24
C GLU A 93 2.35 -20.88 13.03
N ILE A 94 1.77 -20.12 13.95
CA ILE A 94 0.39 -19.64 13.91
C ILE A 94 0.29 -18.27 13.26
N ALA A 95 -0.91 -17.91 12.79
CA ALA A 95 -1.17 -16.58 12.28
C ALA A 95 -0.91 -15.52 13.37
N ALA A 96 -0.16 -14.48 13.00
CA ALA A 96 0.21 -13.41 13.92
C ALA A 96 -0.06 -12.04 13.28
N GLY A 97 -0.30 -11.04 14.12
CA GLY A 97 -0.45 -9.67 13.68
C GLY A 97 0.91 -9.09 13.27
N ILE A 98 0.95 -8.45 12.11
CA ILE A 98 2.12 -7.68 11.67
C ILE A 98 1.78 -6.20 11.60
N THR A 99 2.76 -5.36 11.93
CA THR A 99 2.74 -3.93 11.65
C THR A 99 4.10 -3.57 11.10
N ILE A 100 4.11 -3.03 9.89
CA ILE A 100 5.30 -2.62 9.17
C ILE A 100 5.22 -1.11 8.99
N SER A 101 6.08 -0.41 9.71
CA SER A 101 6.26 1.04 9.59
C SER A 101 7.63 1.26 8.95
N HIS A 102 7.64 1.46 7.64
CA HIS A 102 8.85 1.77 6.89
C HIS A 102 8.70 3.16 6.28
N GLY A 103 9.54 4.09 6.76
CA GLY A 103 9.76 5.40 6.16
C GLY A 103 8.52 6.03 5.54
N ASP A 104 8.68 6.48 4.31
CA ASP A 104 7.61 7.07 3.53
C ASP A 104 6.99 6.03 2.59
N TYR A 105 5.66 5.99 2.53
CA TYR A 105 4.93 5.14 1.61
C TYR A 105 5.09 5.68 0.18
N PRO A 106 5.57 4.89 -0.80
CA PRO A 106 5.75 5.35 -2.16
C PRO A 106 4.40 5.47 -2.87
N LEU A 107 4.21 6.54 -3.62
CA LEU A 107 3.02 6.77 -4.44
C LEU A 107 3.43 7.35 -5.79
N THR A 108 3.01 6.70 -6.88
CA THR A 108 3.16 7.28 -8.21
C THR A 108 1.82 7.87 -8.66
N LEU A 109 1.79 9.17 -8.93
CA LEU A 109 0.62 9.85 -9.51
C LEU A 109 1.05 10.73 -10.68
N PHE A 110 0.39 10.55 -11.82
CA PHE A 110 0.64 11.31 -13.04
C PHE A 110 2.10 11.20 -13.51
N GLY A 111 2.68 10.01 -13.36
CA GLY A 111 4.07 9.72 -13.69
C GLY A 111 5.10 10.42 -12.79
N ARG A 112 4.69 10.88 -11.60
CA ARG A 112 5.59 11.45 -10.58
C ARG A 112 5.52 10.63 -9.31
N ASP A 113 6.68 10.42 -8.71
CA ASP A 113 6.80 9.69 -7.45
C ASP A 113 6.74 10.66 -6.26
N TYR A 114 5.97 10.27 -5.25
CA TYR A 114 5.79 10.95 -3.99
C TYR A 114 6.14 10.00 -2.86
N ALA A 115 6.79 10.55 -1.85
CA ALA A 115 7.08 9.88 -0.60
C ALA A 115 6.05 10.37 0.43
N VAL A 116 5.14 9.49 0.86
CA VAL A 116 4.04 9.85 1.77
C VAL A 116 4.38 9.42 3.21
N PRO A 117 4.77 10.35 4.09
CA PRO A 117 5.17 10.02 5.46
C PRO A 117 3.97 9.62 6.33
N GLY A 118 4.24 8.96 7.45
CA GLY A 118 3.25 8.74 8.51
C GLY A 118 2.19 7.68 8.18
N LEU A 119 2.53 6.72 7.33
CA LEU A 119 1.70 5.57 7.00
C LEU A 119 2.38 4.28 7.45
N ALA A 120 1.57 3.27 7.77
CA ALA A 120 2.04 1.94 8.13
C ALA A 120 1.14 0.88 7.48
N MET A 121 1.74 -0.26 7.17
CA MET A 121 0.98 -1.44 6.78
C MET A 121 0.71 -2.30 8.01
N ARG A 122 -0.50 -2.84 8.10
CA ARG A 122 -0.93 -3.72 9.18
C ARG A 122 -1.69 -4.92 8.62
N SER A 123 -1.52 -6.07 9.23
CA SER A 123 -2.49 -7.17 9.11
C SER A 123 -2.69 -7.80 10.48
N PRO A 124 -3.94 -8.08 10.91
CA PRO A 124 -4.21 -8.67 12.21
C PRO A 124 -3.80 -10.14 12.28
N LYS A 125 -3.76 -10.85 11.15
CA LYS A 125 -3.47 -12.27 11.06
C LYS A 125 -2.77 -12.58 9.76
N THR A 126 -1.48 -12.86 9.84
CA THR A 126 -0.62 -13.18 8.69
C THR A 126 0.10 -14.49 8.93
N VAL A 127 0.21 -15.31 7.88
CA VAL A 127 0.84 -16.64 7.91
C VAL A 127 1.96 -16.69 6.87
N LEU A 128 3.05 -17.36 7.22
CA LEU A 128 4.10 -17.75 6.27
C LEU A 128 3.62 -18.97 5.46
N VAL A 129 3.16 -18.77 4.24
CA VAL A 129 2.47 -19.81 3.46
C VAL A 129 3.41 -20.86 2.87
N ASN A 130 4.65 -20.47 2.55
CA ASN A 130 5.65 -21.36 1.96
C ASN A 130 6.64 -21.93 2.99
N ARG A 131 6.24 -22.05 4.26
CA ARG A 131 7.12 -22.54 5.34
C ARG A 131 7.69 -23.92 5.04
N ALA A 132 6.88 -24.86 4.54
CA ALA A 132 7.34 -26.23 4.25
C ALA A 132 8.43 -26.26 3.16
N GLU A 133 8.28 -25.44 2.13
CA GLU A 133 9.28 -25.28 1.06
C GLU A 133 10.58 -24.71 1.63
N LEU A 134 10.49 -23.67 2.47
CA LEU A 134 11.65 -23.08 3.13
C LEU A 134 12.37 -24.08 4.03
N ILE A 135 11.64 -24.91 4.79
CA ILE A 135 12.25 -25.96 5.64
C ILE A 135 13.01 -26.97 4.77
N ALA A 136 12.48 -27.37 3.62
CA ALA A 136 13.17 -28.27 2.70
C ALA A 136 14.49 -27.65 2.16
N ILE A 137 14.51 -26.33 1.96
CA ILE A 137 15.70 -25.59 1.49
C ILE A 137 16.76 -25.42 2.59
N VAL A 138 16.37 -25.40 3.88
CA VAL A 138 17.34 -25.28 5.00
C VAL A 138 18.46 -26.33 4.91
N ALA A 139 18.14 -27.53 4.43
CA ALA A 139 19.12 -28.61 4.25
C ALA A 139 20.17 -28.33 3.15
N MET A 140 19.91 -27.41 2.23
CA MET A 140 20.76 -27.10 1.08
C MET A 140 21.70 -25.89 1.28
N GLN A 141 21.49 -25.09 2.36
CA GLN A 141 22.28 -23.98 2.92
C GLN A 141 22.89 -22.88 2.01
N ASN A 142 22.77 -22.94 0.68
CA ASN A 142 23.63 -22.13 -0.21
C ASN A 142 22.89 -21.14 -1.12
N ALA A 143 21.59 -20.90 -0.92
CA ALA A 143 20.80 -20.01 -1.77
C ALA A 143 20.03 -18.97 -0.95
N GLU A 144 19.83 -17.79 -1.54
CA GLU A 144 18.81 -16.85 -1.08
C GLU A 144 17.42 -17.46 -1.31
N CYS A 145 16.49 -17.17 -0.41
CA CYS A 145 15.13 -17.69 -0.48
C CYS A 145 14.13 -16.56 -0.31
N GLU A 146 12.93 -16.73 -0.84
CA GLU A 146 11.84 -15.78 -0.64
C GLU A 146 10.83 -16.35 0.34
N ALA A 147 10.59 -15.66 1.45
CA ALA A 147 9.51 -15.96 2.37
C ALA A 147 8.25 -15.22 1.96
N ARG A 148 7.13 -15.95 1.80
CA ARG A 148 5.85 -15.41 1.36
C ARG A 148 4.84 -15.41 2.49
N PHE A 149 4.33 -14.22 2.80
CA PHE A 149 3.38 -13.98 3.86
C PHE A 149 2.03 -13.58 3.29
N GLU A 150 0.96 -14.22 3.74
CA GLU A 150 -0.40 -13.89 3.31
C GLU A 150 -1.30 -13.66 4.53
N PRO A 151 -2.30 -12.76 4.41
CA PRO A 151 -3.34 -12.65 5.42
C PRO A 151 -4.13 -13.97 5.50
N GLU A 152 -4.68 -14.31 6.67
CA GLU A 152 -5.64 -15.42 6.75
C GLU A 152 -6.84 -15.17 5.82
N PRO A 153 -7.48 -16.24 5.29
CA PRO A 153 -8.71 -16.12 4.53
C PRO A 153 -9.75 -15.24 5.24
N GLY A 154 -10.29 -14.25 4.54
CA GLY A 154 -11.23 -13.28 5.10
C GLY A 154 -10.58 -12.07 5.78
N THR A 155 -9.24 -11.97 5.78
CA THR A 155 -8.50 -10.78 6.19
C THR A 155 -7.70 -10.19 5.03
N SER A 156 -7.15 -8.99 5.20
CA SER A 156 -6.32 -8.30 4.20
C SER A 156 -5.17 -7.56 4.85
N PHE A 157 -4.18 -7.17 4.05
CA PHE A 157 -3.27 -6.11 4.44
C PHE A 157 -4.01 -4.77 4.39
N LEU A 158 -3.79 -3.95 5.41
CA LEU A 158 -4.41 -2.66 5.57
C LEU A 158 -3.30 -1.60 5.56
N LEU A 159 -3.54 -0.51 4.86
CA LEU A 159 -2.83 0.74 5.06
C LEU A 159 -3.54 1.51 6.18
N VAL A 160 -2.76 1.95 7.16
CA VAL A 160 -3.24 2.71 8.30
C VAL A 160 -2.35 3.92 8.51
N ARG A 161 -2.86 4.92 9.22
CA ARG A 161 -2.00 5.99 9.75
C ARG A 161 -0.95 5.37 10.67
N GLY A 162 0.32 5.66 10.39
CA GLY A 162 1.43 5.29 11.25
C GLY A 162 1.32 6.05 12.58
N VAL A 163 1.54 5.36 13.69
CA VAL A 163 1.68 6.03 14.99
C VAL A 163 3.07 6.64 15.01
N ASP A 164 3.16 7.96 15.24
CA ASP A 164 4.45 8.62 15.36
C ASP A 164 5.24 7.94 16.48
N SER A 165 6.50 7.56 16.22
CA SER A 165 7.32 6.84 17.21
C SER A 165 7.54 7.65 18.50
N LYS A 166 7.21 8.95 18.47
CA LYS A 166 7.27 9.86 19.61
C LYS A 166 6.08 9.72 20.59
N ASP A 167 4.95 9.18 20.17
CA ASP A 167 3.76 9.04 21.03
C ASP A 167 3.81 7.82 21.96
N ARG A 168 4.78 6.92 21.78
CA ARG A 168 4.98 5.74 22.65
C ARG A 168 5.76 6.02 23.95
N LEU A 169 6.12 7.28 24.22
CA LEU A 169 6.80 7.68 25.47
C LEU A 169 5.85 8.29 26.51
N ALA A 170 4.53 8.17 26.32
CA ALA A 170 3.52 8.75 27.22
C ALA A 170 2.58 7.72 27.87
N GLU A 171 2.87 6.42 27.81
CA GLU A 171 2.14 5.38 28.55
C GLU A 171 3.07 4.54 29.44
#